data_AF-A0A4Q4KQB5-F1
#
_entry.id   AF-A0A4Q4KQB5-F1
#
_cell.length_a   1.000
_cell.length_b   1.000
_cell.length_c   1.000
_cell.angle_alpha   90.00
_cell.angle_beta   90.00
_cell.angle_gamma   90.00
#
_symmetry.space_group_name_H-M   'P 1'
#
loop_
_entity.id
_entity.type
_entity.pdbx_description
1 polymer ?
#
loop_
_entity_poly.entity_id
_entity_poly.type
_entity_poly.pdbx_seq_one_letter_code
_entity_poly.pdbx_strand_id
1 'polypeptide(L)' 'MKKRLVFSALLIAGFTFTSCKKCSECHYDGPNGEVEMGEYCGDDLEDIEASGTEINGVNYEVHCHGH' A
#
# COMPACT_ATOMS: atom_id res chain seq x y z
N MET A 1 -29.24 -37.40 -30.29
CA MET A 1 -28.01 -36.80 -30.84
C MET A 1 -28.14 -35.29 -30.96
N LYS A 2 -27.50 -34.55 -30.07
CA LYS A 2 -27.25 -33.09 -30.07
C LYS A 2 -26.72 -32.78 -28.66
N LYS A 3 -25.64 -32.06 -28.38
CA LYS A 3 -24.60 -31.41 -29.16
C LYS A 3 -23.47 -31.19 -28.15
N ARG A 4 -22.25 -31.59 -28.54
CA ARG A 4 -20.99 -30.89 -28.27
C ARG A 4 -20.65 -30.60 -26.80
N LEU A 5 -19.94 -31.57 -26.23
CA LEU A 5 -18.82 -31.32 -25.33
C LEU A 5 -17.95 -30.20 -25.91
N VAL A 6 -17.84 -29.08 -25.18
CA VAL A 6 -16.72 -28.15 -25.32
C VAL A 6 -16.23 -27.89 -23.90
N PHE A 7 -15.20 -28.67 -23.54
CA PHE A 7 -14.24 -28.30 -22.52
C PHE A 7 -13.62 -26.97 -22.93
N SER A 8 -13.74 -25.94 -22.11
CA SER A 8 -12.78 -24.84 -22.10
C SER A 8 -12.66 -24.35 -20.67
N ALA A 9 -11.66 -24.93 -20.02
CA ALA A 9 -11.04 -24.37 -18.84
C ALA A 9 -10.67 -22.92 -19.09
N LEU A 10 -10.96 -22.06 -18.13
CA LEU A 10 -10.02 -21.03 -17.69
C LEU A 10 -10.43 -20.67 -16.26
N LEU A 11 -9.98 -21.52 -15.33
CA LEU A 11 -9.86 -21.14 -13.92
C LEU A 11 -8.80 -20.04 -13.87
N ILE A 12 -9.21 -18.79 -14.02
CA ILE A 12 -8.38 -17.67 -13.58
C ILE A 12 -8.59 -17.61 -12.06
N ALA A 13 -7.90 -18.51 -11.36
CA ALA A 13 -7.60 -18.34 -9.96
C ALA A 13 -6.66 -17.14 -9.87
N GLY A 14 -7.22 -15.93 -9.85
CA GLY A 14 -6.55 -14.77 -9.35
C GLY A 14 -6.34 -14.99 -7.86
N PHE A 15 -5.25 -15.69 -7.51
CA PHE A 15 -4.66 -15.56 -6.19
C PHE A 15 -4.23 -14.09 -6.09
N THR A 16 -5.11 -13.24 -5.57
CA THR A 16 -4.69 -11.97 -5.00
C THR A 16 -3.75 -12.37 -3.87
N PHE A 17 -2.47 -12.10 -4.07
CA PHE A 17 -1.47 -12.29 -3.04
C PHE A 17 -1.90 -11.40 -1.87
N THR A 18 -2.61 -11.97 -0.90
CA THR A 18 -2.66 -11.46 0.47
C THR A 18 -1.27 -11.75 1.05
N SER A 19 -0.25 -11.13 0.47
CA SER A 19 1.01 -10.97 1.17
C SER A 19 0.63 -10.11 2.36
N CYS A 20 0.74 -10.65 3.57
CA CYS A 20 0.64 -9.87 4.80
C CYS A 20 1.80 -8.87 4.82
N LYS A 21 1.74 -7.84 4.00
CA LYS A 21 2.56 -6.66 4.17
C LYS A 21 2.00 -5.94 5.38
N LYS A 22 2.86 -5.62 6.35
CA LYS A 22 2.49 -4.70 7.43
C LYS A 22 2.14 -3.39 6.76
N CYS A 23 0.90 -2.98 6.93
CA CYS A 23 0.39 -1.72 6.41
C CYS A 23 0.03 -0.86 7.59
N SER A 24 0.40 0.42 7.52
CA SER A 24 0.13 1.40 8.55
C SER A 24 -0.25 2.71 7.92
N GLU A 25 -1.14 3.43 8.59
CA GLU A 25 -1.45 4.80 8.26
C GLU A 25 -0.28 5.70 8.70
N CYS A 26 0.19 6.52 7.78
CA CYS A 26 1.30 7.44 7.99
C CYS A 26 0.82 8.89 7.89
N HIS A 27 1.39 9.74 8.74
CA HIS A 27 1.22 11.19 8.69
C HIS A 27 2.60 11.87 8.76
N TYR A 28 2.66 13.13 8.35
CA TYR A 28 3.82 13.97 8.60
C TYR A 28 3.45 15.17 9.49
N ASP A 29 4.42 15.65 10.26
CA ASP A 29 4.24 16.82 11.11
C ASP A 29 4.36 18.12 10.30
N GLY A 30 3.23 18.62 9.83
CA GLY A 30 3.15 19.90 9.13
C GLY A 30 3.20 21.10 10.08
N PRO A 31 3.43 22.32 9.52
CA PRO A 31 3.46 23.55 10.31
C PRO A 31 2.12 23.90 11.00
N ASN A 32 1.03 23.25 10.61
CA ASN A 32 -0.30 23.43 11.17
C ASN A 32 -0.81 22.19 11.93
N GLY A 33 0.06 21.22 12.20
CA GLY A 33 -0.28 19.93 12.81
C GLY A 33 -0.02 18.73 11.89
N GLU A 34 -0.35 17.54 12.39
CA GLU A 34 -0.22 16.27 11.65
C GLU A 34 -1.09 16.28 10.38
N VAL A 35 -0.50 15.85 9.27
CA VAL A 35 -1.17 15.72 7.97
C VAL A 35 -1.12 14.26 7.53
N GLU A 36 -2.29 13.64 7.48
CA GLU A 36 -2.46 12.26 7.02
C GLU A 36 -2.03 12.10 5.56
N MET A 37 -1.13 11.15 5.31
CA MET A 37 -0.64 10.80 3.97
C MET A 37 -1.36 9.59 3.39
N GLY A 38 -1.89 8.72 4.26
CA GLY A 38 -2.58 7.48 3.90
C GLY A 38 -1.82 6.23 4.36
N GLU A 39 -2.25 5.07 3.86
CA GLU A 39 -1.69 3.77 4.23
C GLU A 39 -0.55 3.37 3.30
N TYR A 40 0.59 3.02 3.88
CA TYR A 40 1.76 2.45 3.18
C TYR A 40 2.01 1.03 3.68
N CYS A 41 2.67 0.19 2.86
CA CYS A 41 2.79 -1.24 3.15
C CYS A 41 4.18 -1.80 2.85
N GLY A 42 4.74 -2.59 3.78
CA GLY A 42 6.03 -3.27 3.60
C GLY A 42 7.17 -2.27 3.41
N ASP A 43 8.06 -2.52 2.45
CA ASP A 43 9.24 -1.68 2.21
C ASP A 43 8.88 -0.20 1.96
N ASP A 44 7.76 0.08 1.28
CA ASP A 44 7.33 1.47 1.03
C ASP A 44 7.02 2.23 2.33
N LEU A 45 6.58 1.52 3.37
CA LEU A 45 6.32 2.08 4.69
C LEU A 45 7.64 2.36 5.43
N GLU A 46 8.56 1.39 5.43
CA GLU A 46 9.89 1.58 6.04
C GLU A 46 10.66 2.71 5.34
N ASP A 47 10.58 2.79 4.02
CA ASP A 47 11.26 3.79 3.20
C ASP A 47 10.68 5.20 3.43
N ILE A 48 9.35 5.35 3.50
CA ILE A 48 8.75 6.67 3.70
C ILE A 48 8.96 7.19 5.14
N GLU A 49 8.93 6.30 6.13
CA GLU A 49 9.26 6.65 7.52
C GLU A 49 10.74 7.06 7.64
N ALA A 50 11.66 6.39 6.94
CA ALA A 50 13.09 6.70 6.97
C ALA A 50 13.49 7.94 6.16
N SER A 51 12.83 8.19 5.01
CA SER A 51 13.18 9.28 4.09
C SER A 51 12.37 10.57 4.31
N GLY A 52 11.25 10.48 5.00
CA GLY A 52 10.32 11.59 5.18
C GLY A 52 9.61 11.97 3.87
N THR A 53 8.99 13.13 3.85
CA THR A 53 8.29 13.65 2.66
C THR A 53 8.67 15.09 2.36
N GLU A 54 8.94 15.41 1.09
CA GLU A 54 9.27 16.78 0.68
C GLU A 54 8.02 17.51 0.19
N ILE A 55 7.63 18.57 0.90
CA ILE A 55 6.50 19.43 0.55
C ILE A 55 6.99 20.87 0.44
N ASN A 56 6.91 21.45 -0.77
CA ASN A 56 7.41 22.80 -1.08
C ASN A 56 8.89 23.02 -0.73
N GLY A 57 9.74 22.01 -0.93
CA GLY A 57 11.18 22.08 -0.65
C GLY A 57 11.56 21.98 0.82
N VAL A 58 10.59 21.64 1.69
CA VAL A 58 10.82 21.32 3.10
C VAL A 58 10.60 19.82 3.28
N ASN A 59 11.60 19.12 3.83
CA ASN A 59 11.46 17.72 4.21
C ASN A 59 10.83 17.65 5.60
N TYR A 60 9.72 16.91 5.68
CA TYR A 60 8.98 16.65 6.91
C TYR A 60 9.20 15.21 7.34
N GLU A 61 9.34 15.02 8.65
CA GLU A 61 9.40 13.70 9.27
C GLU A 61 8.04 13.01 9.14
N VAL A 62 8.07 11.72 8.81
CA VAL A 62 6.88 10.89 8.61
C VAL A 62 6.81 9.89 9.74
N HIS A 63 5.62 9.72 10.32
CA HIS A 63 5.33 8.80 11.39
C HIS A 63 4.25 7.82 10.93
N CYS A 64 4.56 6.52 10.97
CA CYS A 64 3.65 5.46 10.58
C CYS A 64 3.20 4.66 11.82
N HIS A 65 1.89 4.63 12.12
CA HIS A 65 1.39 3.99 13.33
C HIS A 65 1.33 2.45 13.20
N GLY A 66 2.00 1.72 14.09
CA GLY A 66 1.80 0.27 14.26
C GLY A 66 2.80 -0.65 13.54
N HIS A 67 4.06 -0.26 13.53
CA HIS A 67 5.17 -1.04 12.96
C HIS A 67 5.45 -2.38 13.70
#